data_AF-G5R026-F1
#
_entry.id   AF-G5R026-F1
#
_cell.length_a   1.000
_cell.length_b   1.000
_cell.length_c   1.000
_cell.angle_alpha   90.00
_cell.angle_beta   90.00
_cell.angle_gamma   90.00
#
_symmetry.space_group_name_H-M   'P 1'
#
loop_
_entity.id
_entity.type
_entity.pdbx_description
1 polymer ?
#
loop_
_entity_poly.entity_id
_entity_poly.type
_entity_poly.pdbx_seq_one_letter_code
_entity_poly.pdbx_strand_id
1 'polypeptide(L)'
;AAAGAIETMAYELGAGLGIAIFGLLLSRSFSASIRLPAGLEAQEIARASSSMGEAVQLANSLPPTQGQAILDAARHAFIWSHSVALSSAGSMLLLLAVGMWFSLAKAQRR
;
A
#
# COMPACT_ATOMS: atom_id res chain seq x y z
N ALA A 1 -16.09 7.47 -31.79
CA ALA A 1 -16.86 8.01 -30.65
C ALA A 1 -17.03 6.98 -29.52
N ALA A 2 -17.58 5.77 -29.79
CA ALA A 2 -17.80 4.76 -28.74
C ALA A 2 -16.52 4.21 -28.06
N ALA A 3 -15.44 3.97 -28.82
CA ALA A 3 -14.19 3.44 -28.24
C ALA A 3 -13.51 4.41 -27.25
N GLY A 4 -13.46 5.72 -27.59
CA GLY A 4 -12.87 6.73 -26.72
C GLY A 4 -13.64 6.96 -25.42
N ALA A 5 -14.99 6.89 -25.46
CA ALA A 5 -15.79 7.00 -24.25
C ALA A 5 -15.56 5.82 -23.28
N ILE A 6 -15.36 4.60 -23.82
CA ILE A 6 -15.02 3.41 -23.03
C ILE A 6 -13.62 3.56 -22.42
N GLU A 7 -12.65 4.07 -23.16
CA GLU A 7 -11.29 4.33 -22.67
C GLU A 7 -11.28 5.30 -21.49
N THR A 8 -11.99 6.43 -21.61
CA THR A 8 -12.11 7.41 -20.51
C THR A 8 -12.76 6.78 -19.29
N MET A 9 -13.89 6.09 -19.45
CA MET A 9 -14.57 5.42 -18.33
C MET A 9 -13.68 4.36 -17.67
N ALA A 10 -12.94 3.59 -18.46
CA ALA A 10 -12.02 2.58 -17.95
C ALA A 10 -10.84 3.20 -17.19
N TYR A 11 -10.31 4.33 -17.68
CA TYR A 11 -9.24 5.07 -17.00
C TYR A 11 -9.72 5.64 -15.66
N GLU A 12 -10.85 6.34 -15.65
CA GLU A 12 -11.42 6.94 -14.43
C GLU A 12 -11.77 5.86 -13.38
N LEU A 13 -12.42 4.78 -13.81
CA LEU A 13 -12.74 3.64 -12.95
C LEU A 13 -11.46 2.97 -12.43
N GLY A 14 -10.50 2.71 -13.31
CA GLY A 14 -9.23 2.07 -12.96
C GLY A 14 -8.43 2.90 -11.96
N ALA A 15 -8.35 4.22 -12.16
CA ALA A 15 -7.69 5.14 -11.25
C ALA A 15 -8.37 5.17 -9.88
N GLY A 16 -9.69 5.36 -9.83
CA GLY A 16 -10.45 5.39 -8.58
C GLY A 16 -10.37 4.07 -7.80
N LEU A 17 -10.53 2.94 -8.48
CA LEU A 17 -10.42 1.62 -7.88
C LEU A 17 -9.00 1.33 -7.39
N GLY A 18 -7.99 1.70 -8.18
CA GLY A 18 -6.58 1.54 -7.82
C GLY A 18 -6.24 2.30 -6.53
N ILE A 19 -6.63 3.57 -6.43
CA ILE A 19 -6.41 4.38 -5.23
C ILE A 19 -7.04 3.73 -3.99
N ALA A 20 -8.29 3.26 -4.11
CA ALA A 20 -9.00 2.63 -2.99
C ALA A 20 -8.34 1.32 -2.54
N ILE A 21 -8.06 0.41 -3.48
CA ILE A 21 -7.47 -0.90 -3.19
C ILE A 21 -6.05 -0.74 -2.66
N PHE A 22 -5.20 0.04 -3.33
CA PHE A 22 -3.81 0.22 -2.90
C PHE A 22 -3.73 1.02 -1.60
N GLY A 23 -4.62 1.99 -1.37
CA GLY A 23 -4.71 2.69 -0.09
C GLY A 23 -5.04 1.74 1.07
N LEU A 24 -6.03 0.87 0.89
CA LEU A 24 -6.37 -0.16 1.89
C LEU A 24 -5.22 -1.15 2.11
N LEU A 25 -4.59 -1.61 1.03
CA LEU A 25 -3.43 -2.51 1.11
C LEU A 25 -2.28 -1.86 1.89
N LEU A 26 -1.98 -0.60 1.63
CA LEU A 26 -0.92 0.15 2.29
C LEU A 26 -1.21 0.32 3.79
N SER A 27 -2.43 0.74 4.13
CA SER A 27 -2.88 0.91 5.52
C SER A 27 -2.83 -0.40 6.30
N ARG A 28 -3.36 -1.49 5.73
CA ARG A 28 -3.33 -2.82 6.34
C ARG A 28 -1.91 -3.36 6.49
N SER A 29 -1.08 -3.21 5.45
CA SER A 29 0.31 -3.68 5.47
C SER A 29 1.15 -2.90 6.47
N PHE A 30 0.93 -1.59 6.62
CA PHE A 30 1.58 -0.77 7.64
C PHE A 30 1.21 -1.28 9.04
N SER A 31 -0.09 -1.37 9.33
CA SER A 31 -0.61 -1.80 10.64
C SER A 31 -0.10 -3.20 11.02
N ALA A 32 0.05 -4.10 10.04
CA ALA A 32 0.52 -5.46 10.26
C ALA A 32 2.05 -5.59 10.39
N SER A 33 2.82 -4.61 9.91
CA SER A 33 4.29 -4.70 9.86
C SER A 33 5.01 -3.86 10.90
N ILE A 34 4.35 -2.86 11.48
CA ILE A 34 4.94 -2.04 12.53
C ILE A 34 5.26 -2.84 13.79
N ARG A 35 6.48 -2.69 14.28
CA ARG A 35 6.98 -3.35 15.49
C ARG A 35 7.42 -2.28 16.48
N LEU A 36 6.52 -1.93 17.38
CA LEU A 36 6.73 -0.87 18.35
C LEU A 36 7.66 -1.31 19.50
N PRO A 37 8.40 -0.38 20.12
CA PRO A 37 9.24 -0.68 21.27
C PRO A 37 8.40 -1.13 22.48
N ALA A 38 9.02 -1.89 23.38
CA ALA A 38 8.42 -2.25 24.66
C ALA A 38 8.26 -1.02 25.57
N GLY A 39 7.30 -1.08 26.49
CA GLY A 39 7.03 -0.01 27.46
C GLY A 39 5.95 1.00 27.05
N LEU A 40 5.23 0.74 25.95
CA LEU A 40 4.05 1.48 25.55
C LEU A 40 2.78 0.86 26.13
N GLU A 41 1.80 1.69 26.44
CA GLU A 41 0.46 1.25 26.81
C GLU A 41 -0.31 0.70 25.60
N ALA A 42 -1.32 -0.14 25.86
CA ALA A 42 -2.12 -0.75 24.80
C ALA A 42 -2.79 0.30 23.88
N GLN A 43 -3.20 1.44 24.44
CA GLN A 43 -3.83 2.52 23.68
C GLN A 43 -2.83 3.22 22.75
N GLU A 44 -1.59 3.42 23.21
CA GLU A 44 -0.50 4.00 22.42
C GLU A 44 -0.09 3.07 21.28
N ILE A 45 -0.02 1.77 21.56
CA ILE A 45 0.24 0.73 20.55
C ILE A 45 -0.84 0.76 19.47
N ALA A 46 -2.12 0.78 19.87
CA ALA A 46 -3.23 0.83 18.93
C ALA A 46 -3.21 2.11 18.08
N ARG A 47 -2.91 3.25 18.70
CA ARG A 47 -2.83 4.55 18.03
C ARG A 47 -1.69 4.59 17.02
N ALA A 48 -0.47 4.30 17.42
CA ALA A 48 0.70 4.31 16.54
C ALA A 48 0.61 3.27 15.41
N SER A 49 -0.09 2.16 15.64
CA SER A 49 -0.27 1.15 14.60
C SER A 49 -1.30 1.53 13.54
N SER A 50 -2.16 2.51 13.80
CA SER A 50 -3.24 2.88 12.89
C SER A 50 -2.76 3.56 11.60
N SER A 51 -1.73 4.39 11.69
CA SER A 51 -1.13 5.10 10.55
C SER A 51 0.24 5.67 10.89
N MET A 52 1.03 5.99 9.85
CA MET A 52 2.31 6.68 10.02
C MET A 52 2.15 8.05 10.68
N GLY A 53 1.07 8.78 10.37
CA GLY A 53 0.80 10.09 10.97
C GLY A 53 0.57 10.00 12.48
N GLU A 54 -0.22 9.03 12.92
CA GLU A 54 -0.46 8.77 14.34
C GLU A 54 0.80 8.30 15.07
N ALA A 55 1.64 7.47 14.43
CA ALA A 55 2.93 7.06 14.98
C ALA A 55 3.88 8.26 15.18
N VAL A 56 3.97 9.15 14.19
CA VAL A 56 4.78 10.38 14.29
C VAL A 56 4.24 11.31 15.37
N GLN A 57 2.92 11.44 15.47
CA GLN A 57 2.30 12.27 16.49
C GLN A 57 2.56 11.73 17.90
N LEU A 58 2.45 10.41 18.10
CA LEU A 58 2.80 9.77 19.37
C LEU A 58 4.29 9.94 19.70
N ALA A 59 5.17 9.74 18.71
CA ALA A 59 6.61 9.89 18.90
C ALA A 59 6.99 11.30 19.41
N ASN A 60 6.31 12.34 18.92
CA ASN A 60 6.52 13.72 19.36
C ASN A 60 5.98 14.00 20.78
N SER A 61 5.06 13.18 21.29
CA SER A 61 4.51 13.33 22.65
C SER A 61 5.31 12.58 23.72
N LEU A 62 6.26 11.73 23.32
CA LEU A 62 7.04 10.88 24.22
C LEU A 62 8.49 11.38 24.36
N PRO A 63 9.23 10.90 25.38
CA PRO A 63 10.65 11.22 25.53
C PRO A 63 11.45 10.91 24.26
N PRO A 64 12.49 11.70 23.93
CA PRO A 64 13.19 11.61 22.64
C PRO A 64 13.69 10.21 22.27
N THR A 65 14.14 9.43 23.26
CA THR A 65 14.65 8.07 23.05
C THR A 65 13.54 7.10 22.62
N GLN A 66 12.35 7.18 23.22
CA GLN A 66 11.19 6.37 22.84
C GLN A 66 10.58 6.87 21.53
N GLY A 67 10.47 8.19 21.36
CA GLY A 67 9.98 8.80 20.13
C GLY A 67 10.80 8.37 18.91
N GLN A 68 12.13 8.39 19.02
CA GLN A 68 13.00 7.94 17.92
C GLN A 68 12.77 6.46 17.58
N ALA A 69 12.63 5.59 18.58
CA ALA A 69 12.35 4.17 18.35
C ALA A 69 11.00 3.93 17.64
N ILE A 70 9.98 4.73 17.97
CA ILE A 70 8.67 4.67 17.28
C ILE A 70 8.80 5.17 15.84
N LEU A 71 9.54 6.25 15.59
CA LEU A 71 9.77 6.77 14.25
C LEU A 71 10.51 5.76 13.36
N ASP A 72 11.55 5.12 13.89
CA ASP A 72 12.30 4.10 13.16
C ASP A 72 11.41 2.89 12.84
N ALA A 73 10.63 2.41 13.80
CA ALA A 73 9.66 1.34 13.59
C ALA A 73 8.60 1.70 12.53
N ALA A 74 8.03 2.90 12.61
CA ALA A 74 7.03 3.38 11.66
C ALA A 74 7.62 3.56 10.25
N ARG A 75 8.85 4.06 10.13
CA ARG A 75 9.56 4.18 8.85
C ARG A 75 9.78 2.83 8.20
N HIS A 76 10.22 1.83 8.97
CA HIS A 76 10.41 0.47 8.47
C HIS A 76 9.09 -0.13 7.97
N ALA A 77 8.02 0.02 8.75
CA ALA A 77 6.68 -0.44 8.38
C ALA A 77 6.15 0.24 7.11
N PHE A 78 6.40 1.55 6.97
CA PHE A 78 5.99 2.32 5.80
C PHE A 78 6.72 1.89 4.52
N ILE A 79 8.04 1.70 4.59
CA ILE A 79 8.81 1.21 3.44
C ILE A 79 8.33 -0.18 3.05
N TRP A 80 8.13 -1.06 4.03
CA TRP A 80 7.62 -2.41 3.78
C TRP A 80 6.25 -2.42 3.13
N SER A 81 5.28 -1.66 3.67
CA SER A 81 3.94 -1.58 3.10
C SER A 81 3.96 -1.06 1.67
N HIS A 82 4.82 -0.10 1.37
CA HIS A 82 5.02 0.42 0.03
C HIS A 82 5.61 -0.62 -0.92
N SER A 83 6.60 -1.41 -0.47
CA SER A 83 7.12 -2.55 -1.24
C SER A 83 6.05 -3.57 -1.57
N VAL A 84 5.16 -3.91 -0.61
CA VAL A 84 4.02 -4.81 -0.84
C VAL A 84 3.09 -4.25 -1.93
N ALA A 85 2.79 -2.95 -1.89
CA ALA A 85 1.95 -2.31 -2.91
C ALA A 85 2.60 -2.36 -4.30
N LEU A 86 3.88 -2.03 -4.42
CA LEU A 86 4.64 -2.10 -5.68
C LEU A 86 4.73 -3.53 -6.21
N SER A 87 5.02 -4.51 -5.36
CA SER A 87 5.07 -5.92 -5.76
C SER A 87 3.70 -6.43 -6.23
N SER A 88 2.61 -6.01 -5.56
CA SER A 88 1.25 -6.34 -5.99
C SER A 88 0.92 -5.74 -7.36
N ALA A 89 1.22 -4.45 -7.56
CA ALA A 89 1.00 -3.77 -8.83
C ALA A 89 1.84 -4.40 -9.96
N GLY A 90 3.12 -4.66 -9.71
CA GLY A 90 4.02 -5.31 -10.66
C GLY A 90 3.55 -6.72 -11.02
N SER A 91 3.10 -7.51 -10.04
CA SER A 91 2.53 -8.84 -10.28
C SER A 91 1.26 -8.76 -11.14
N MET A 92 0.38 -7.79 -10.88
CA MET A 92 -0.83 -7.59 -11.68
C MET A 92 -0.49 -7.25 -13.14
N LEU A 93 0.48 -6.35 -13.38
CA LEU A 93 0.94 -6.01 -14.71
C LEU A 93 1.57 -7.20 -15.45
N LEU A 94 2.38 -8.01 -14.75
CA LEU A 94 2.98 -9.23 -15.33
C LEU A 94 1.91 -10.24 -15.73
N LEU A 95 0.90 -10.46 -14.89
CA LEU A 95 -0.23 -11.34 -15.20
C LEU A 95 -1.01 -10.86 -16.44
N LEU A 96 -1.27 -9.55 -16.53
CA LEU A 96 -1.93 -8.96 -17.70
C LEU A 96 -1.06 -9.12 -18.96
N ALA A 97 0.24 -8.85 -18.88
CA ALA A 97 1.16 -9.00 -20.01
C ALA A 97 1.19 -10.44 -20.54
N VAL A 98 1.29 -11.43 -19.64
CA VAL A 98 1.24 -12.86 -19.99
C VAL A 98 -0.11 -13.23 -20.60
N GLY A 99 -1.22 -12.75 -20.02
CA GLY A 99 -2.57 -12.96 -20.57
C GLY A 99 -2.74 -12.40 -21.98
N MET A 100 -2.26 -11.18 -22.23
CA MET A 100 -2.28 -10.56 -23.56
C MET A 100 -1.42 -11.35 -24.55
N TRP A 101 -0.22 -11.77 -24.15
CA TRP A 101 0.67 -12.58 -24.99
C TRP A 101 -0.04 -13.86 -25.48
N PHE A 102 -0.66 -14.61 -24.57
CA PHE A 102 -1.39 -15.84 -24.94
C PHE A 102 -2.61 -15.55 -25.82
N SER A 103 -3.36 -14.47 -25.54
CA SER A 103 -4.53 -14.08 -26.33
C SER A 103 -4.14 -13.74 -27.79
N LEU A 104 -3.11 -12.91 -27.96
CA LEU A 104 -2.60 -12.53 -29.28
C LEU A 104 -1.97 -13.71 -30.02
N ALA A 105 -1.17 -14.53 -29.33
CA ALA A 105 -0.57 -15.73 -29.93
C ALA A 105 -1.62 -16.76 -30.38
N LYS A 106 -2.78 -16.81 -29.73
CA LYS A 106 -3.91 -17.66 -30.14
C LYS A 106 -4.68 -17.07 -31.32
N ALA A 107 -4.82 -15.74 -31.37
CA ALA A 107 -5.47 -15.05 -32.48
C ALA A 107 -4.68 -15.17 -33.79
N GLN A 108 -3.34 -15.11 -33.74
CA GLN A 108 -2.48 -15.27 -34.92
C GLN A 108 -2.42 -16.69 -35.50
N ARG A 109 -2.86 -17.71 -34.73
CA ARG A 109 -2.94 -19.11 -35.20
C ARG A 109 -4.26 -19.47 -35.85
N ARG A 110 -5.26 -18.59 -35.81
CA ARG A 110 -6.55 -18.74 -36.50
C ARG A 110 -6.55 -17.94 -37.78
#